data_AF-A0A2E1GR98-F1
#
_entry.id   AF-A0A2E1GR98-F1
#
_cell.length_a   1.000
_cell.length_b   1.000
_cell.length_c   1.000
_cell.angle_alpha   90.00
_cell.angle_beta   90.00
_cell.angle_gamma   90.00
#
_symmetry.space_group_name_H-M   'P 1'
#
loop_
_entity.id
_entity.type
_entity.pdbx_description
1 polymer ?
#
loop_
_entity_poly.entity_id
_entity_poly.type
_entity_poly.pdbx_seq_one_letter_code
_entity_poly.pdbx_strand_id
1 'polypeptide(L)'
;MNKLKLYISLYYPVILSFLSFLYSVSLWFSGYKLEGIFVGIWVPSILAFAICIRQRRNDFFRTIAAQNLFNAKQKRKGRKK
;
A
#
# COMPACT_ATOMS: atom_id res chain seq x y z
N MET A 1 18.18 7.89 5.28
CA MET A 1 16.85 8.39 4.85
C MET A 1 15.89 8.25 6.02
N ASN A 2 15.48 9.38 6.61
CA ASN A 2 14.77 9.43 7.90
C ASN A 2 13.51 8.55 7.86
N LYS A 3 13.41 7.56 8.76
CA LYS A 3 12.27 6.63 8.84
C LYS A 3 10.92 7.36 8.87
N LEU A 4 10.90 8.58 9.41
CA LEU A 4 9.75 9.49 9.41
C LEU A 4 9.18 9.78 8.00
N LYS A 5 10.01 10.02 6.97
CA LYS A 5 9.52 10.24 5.60
C LYS A 5 8.83 9.00 5.02
N LEU A 6 9.31 7.81 5.38
CA LEU A 6 8.68 6.55 4.98
C LEU A 6 7.33 6.35 5.67
N TYR A 7 7.23 6.68 6.96
CA TYR A 7 5.96 6.61 7.69
C TYR A 7 4.94 7.64 7.21
N ILE A 8 5.36 8.87 6.92
CA ILE A 8 4.46 9.91 6.40
C ILE A 8 3.95 9.55 5.00
N SER A 9 4.81 9.02 4.13
CA SER A 9 4.39 8.49 2.81
C SER A 9 3.43 7.29 2.93
N LEU A 10 3.40 6.63 4.09
CA LEU A 10 2.59 5.47 4.38
C LEU A 10 1.17 5.82 4.80
N TYR A 11 1.07 6.82 5.66
CA TYR A 11 -0.18 7.26 6.28
C TYR A 11 -0.96 8.23 5.40
N TYR A 12 -0.30 8.86 4.43
CA TYR A 12 -0.92 9.78 3.47
C TYR A 12 -2.21 9.23 2.82
N PRO A 13 -2.23 8.04 2.19
CA PRO A 13 -3.44 7.50 1.55
C PRO A 13 -4.54 7.14 2.55
N VAL A 14 -4.19 6.75 3.78
CA VAL A 14 -5.17 6.36 4.82
C VAL A 14 -5.91 7.58 5.37
N ILE A 15 -5.17 8.65 5.65
CA ILE A 15 -5.75 9.92 6.13
C ILE A 15 -6.59 10.54 5.01
N LEU A 16 -6.11 10.49 3.77
CA LEU A 16 -6.84 11.00 2.61
C LEU A 16 -8.14 10.23 2.35
N SER A 17 -8.11 8.90 2.49
CA SER A 17 -9.32 8.06 2.37
C SER A 17 -10.30 8.34 3.52
N PHE A 18 -9.81 8.61 4.73
CA PHE A 18 -10.65 8.96 5.88
C PHE A 18 -11.34 10.32 5.69
N LEU A 19 -10.64 11.33 5.18
CA LEU A 19 -11.28 12.61 4.82
C LEU A 19 -12.33 12.44 3.72
N SER A 20 -12.05 11.62 2.70
CA SER A 20 -13.02 11.32 1.63
C SER A 20 -14.26 10.58 2.16
N PHE A 21 -14.07 9.71 3.15
CA PHE A 21 -15.17 9.05 3.87
C PHE A 21 -16.04 10.05 4.64
N LEU A 22 -15.42 10.98 5.39
CA LEU A 22 -16.16 12.05 6.08
C LEU A 22 -16.98 12.89 5.09
N TYR A 23 -16.44 13.17 3.91
CA TYR A 23 -17.16 13.89 2.86
C TYR A 23 -18.38 13.12 2.35
N SER A 24 -18.25 11.81 2.12
CA SER A 24 -19.36 10.91 1.75
C SER A 24 -20.47 10.91 2.82
N VAL A 25 -20.10 10.83 4.11
CA VAL A 25 -21.05 10.86 5.23
C VAL A 25 -21.74 12.23 5.34
N SER A 26 -21.00 13.33 5.22
CA SER A 26 -21.58 14.68 5.24
C SER A 26 -22.60 14.91 4.11
N LEU A 27 -22.34 14.39 2.90
CA LEU A 27 -23.26 14.47 1.77
C LEU A 27 -24.54 13.64 1.98
N TRP A 28 -24.40 12.48 2.64
CA TRP A 28 -25.53 11.61 3.00
C TRP A 28 -26.52 12.31 3.94
N PHE A 29 -26.02 13.10 4.90
CA PHE A 29 -26.86 13.91 5.79
C PHE A 29 -27.51 15.11 5.09
N SER A 30 -26.93 15.64 4.01
CA SER A 30 -27.52 16.72 3.18
C SER A 30 -28.62 16.28 2.22
N GLY A 31 -28.99 14.99 2.19
CA GLY A 31 -30.11 14.47 1.37
C GLY A 31 -29.72 13.93 -0.01
N TYR A 32 -28.45 14.06 -0.43
CA TYR A 32 -27.93 13.53 -1.70
C TYR A 32 -27.39 12.09 -1.53
N LYS A 33 -28.29 11.15 -1.24
CA LYS A 33 -27.96 9.75 -0.90
C LYS A 33 -27.19 9.01 -2.00
N LEU A 34 -27.48 9.25 -3.28
CA LEU A 34 -26.78 8.59 -4.39
C LEU A 34 -25.30 8.98 -4.47
N GLU A 35 -25.01 10.28 -4.34
CA GLU A 35 -23.64 10.79 -4.42
C GLU A 35 -22.80 10.34 -3.23
N GLY A 36 -23.41 10.28 -2.03
CA GLY A 36 -22.78 9.73 -0.83
C GLY A 36 -22.31 8.28 -1.03
N ILE A 37 -23.17 7.41 -1.59
CA ILE A 37 -22.82 6.00 -1.87
C ILE A 37 -21.71 5.90 -2.92
N PHE A 38 -21.77 6.69 -3.99
CA PHE A 38 -20.73 6.71 -5.02
C PHE A 38 -19.38 7.13 -4.44
N VAL A 39 -19.30 8.19 -3.63
CA VAL A 39 -18.02 8.57 -3.01
C VAL A 39 -17.57 7.50 -2.01
N GLY A 40 -18.49 6.90 -1.27
CA GLY A 40 -18.21 5.87 -0.26
C GLY A 40 -17.60 4.59 -0.83
N ILE A 41 -18.00 4.13 -2.02
CA ILE A 41 -17.45 2.91 -2.65
C ILE A 41 -16.04 3.14 -3.24
N TRP A 42 -15.69 4.40 -3.57
CA TRP A 42 -14.37 4.74 -4.10
C TRP A 42 -13.31 4.83 -3.00
N VAL A 43 -13.69 5.17 -1.76
CA VAL A 43 -12.80 5.19 -0.59
C VAL A 43 -12.01 3.88 -0.40
N PRO A 44 -12.65 2.69 -0.28
CA PRO A 44 -11.92 1.44 -0.11
C PRO A 44 -11.15 1.04 -1.38
N SER A 45 -11.56 1.50 -2.56
CA SER A 45 -10.87 1.23 -3.83
C SER A 45 -9.52 1.92 -3.90
N ILE A 46 -9.45 3.19 -3.50
CA ILE A 46 -8.19 3.96 -3.42
C ILE A 46 -7.26 3.36 -2.36
N LEU A 47 -7.83 2.92 -1.22
CA LEU A 47 -7.07 2.26 -0.17
C LEU A 47 -6.50 0.92 -0.63
N ALA A 48 -7.30 0.08 -1.30
CA ALA A 48 -6.84 -1.19 -1.87
C ALA A 48 -5.75 -0.98 -2.93
N PHE A 49 -5.89 0.04 -3.78
CA PHE A 49 -4.89 0.40 -4.78
C PHE A 49 -3.56 0.83 -4.13
N ALA A 50 -3.62 1.67 -3.09
CA ALA A 50 -2.45 2.09 -2.32
C ALA A 50 -1.73 0.90 -1.65
N ILE A 51 -2.51 -0.05 -1.09
CA ILE A 51 -1.97 -1.29 -0.49
C ILE A 51 -1.34 -2.17 -1.58
N CYS A 52 -1.98 -2.32 -2.74
CA CYS A 52 -1.46 -3.12 -3.86
C CYS A 52 -0.10 -2.60 -4.36
N ILE A 53 0.03 -1.29 -4.60
CA ILE A 53 1.32 -0.68 -4.99
C ILE A 53 2.39 -0.94 -3.92
N ARG A 54 2.01 -0.84 -2.65
CA ARG A 54 2.93 -1.08 -1.54
C ARG A 54 3.34 -2.54 -1.43
N GLN A 55 2.40 -3.46 -1.60
CA GLN A 55 2.65 -4.90 -1.63
C GLN A 55 3.63 -5.22 -2.77
N ARG A 56 3.40 -4.66 -3.96
CA ARG A 56 4.29 -4.84 -5.10
C ARG A 56 5.74 -4.39 -4.83
N ARG A 57 5.92 -3.26 -4.14
CA ARG A 57 7.25 -2.78 -3.73
C ARG A 57 7.92 -3.73 -2.75
N ASN A 58 7.19 -4.24 -1.76
CA ASN A 58 7.75 -5.19 -0.78
C ASN A 58 8.15 -6.53 -1.43
N ASP A 59 7.34 -7.03 -2.37
CA ASP A 59 7.62 -8.30 -3.05
C ASP A 59 8.93 -8.23 -3.87
N PHE A 60 9.22 -7.09 -4.49
CA PHE A 60 10.48 -6.87 -5.22
C PHE A 60 11.71 -6.97 -4.32
N PHE A 61 11.67 -6.44 -3.10
CA PHE A 61 12.80 -6.58 -2.18
C PHE A 61 12.95 -8.01 -1.65
N ARG A 62 11.84 -8.73 -1.46
CA ARG A 62 11.87 -10.14 -1.03
C ARG A 62 12.51 -11.03 -2.09
N THR A 63 12.22 -10.83 -3.37
CA THR A 63 12.82 -11.60 -4.46
C THR A 63 14.32 -11.34 -4.58
N ILE A 64 14.77 -10.08 -4.44
CA ILE A 64 16.21 -9.75 -4.41
C ILE A 64 16.91 -10.43 -3.24
N ALA A 65 16.32 -10.40 -2.04
CA ALA A 65 16.90 -11.05 -0.87
C ALA A 65 16.99 -12.58 -1.05
N ALA A 66 15.95 -13.20 -1.63
CA ALA A 66 15.95 -14.63 -1.96
C ALA A 66 17.06 -14.96 -2.97
N GLN A 67 17.19 -14.18 -4.04
CA GLN A 67 18.24 -14.36 -5.06
C GLN A 67 19.64 -14.36 -4.44
N ASN A 68 19.91 -13.41 -3.53
CA ASN A 68 21.20 -13.31 -2.85
C ASN A 68 21.51 -14.55 -1.99
N LEU A 69 20.51 -15.11 -1.31
CA LEU A 69 20.64 -16.34 -0.54
C LEU A 69 20.92 -17.56 -1.44
N PHE A 70 20.25 -17.66 -2.60
CA PHE A 70 20.51 -18.71 -3.59
C PHE A 70 21.93 -18.61 -4.16
N ASN A 71 22.35 -17.41 -4.57
CA ASN A 71 23.71 -17.15 -5.08
C ASN A 71 24.78 -17.51 -4.03
N ALA A 72 24.56 -17.16 -2.76
CA ALA A 72 25.45 -17.52 -1.66
C ALA A 72 25.51 -19.04 -1.42
N LYS A 73 24.38 -19.75 -1.50
CA LYS A 73 24.35 -21.23 -1.43
C LYS A 73 25.09 -21.88 -2.60
N GLN A 74 24.92 -21.36 -3.82
CA GLN A 74 25.60 -21.90 -5.00
C GLN A 74 27.13 -21.73 -4.91
N LYS A 75 27.59 -20.56 -4.45
CA LYS A 75 29.02 -20.29 -4.21
C LYS A 75 29.65 -21.23 -3.19
N ARG A 76 28.90 -21.65 -2.16
CA ARG A 76 29.37 -22.66 -1.19
C ARG A 76 29.44 -24.07 -1.77
N LYS A 77 28.51 -24.45 -2.66
CA LYS A 77 28.54 -25.76 -3.33
C LYS A 77 29.71 -25.88 -4.33
N GLY A 78 30.02 -24.81 -5.08
CA GLY A 78 31.14 -24.80 -6.02
C GLY A 78 32.54 -24.80 -5.38
N ARG A 79 32.66 -24.44 -4.10
CA ARG A 79 33.93 -24.50 -3.34
C ARG A 79 34.23 -25.87 -2.71
N LYS A 80 33.27 -26.80 -2.72
CA LYS A 80 33.41 -28.15 -2.14
C LYS A 80 33.72 -29.22 -3.19
N LYS A 81 33.97 -28.82 -4.44
CA LYS A 81 34.31 -29.68 -5.56
C LYS A 81 35.71 -29.29 -6.03
#